data_AF-A0A5C7PX07-F1
#
_entry.id   AF-A0A5C7PX07-F1
#
_cell.length_a   1.000
_cell.length_b   1.000
_cell.length_c   1.000
_cell.angle_alpha   90.00
_cell.angle_beta   90.00
_cell.angle_gamma   90.00
#
_symmetry.space_group_name_H-M   'P 1'
#
loop_
_entity.id
_entity.type
_entity.pdbx_description
1 polymer ?
#
loop_
_entity_poly.entity_id
_entity_poly.type
_entity_poly.pdbx_seq_one_letter_code
_entity_poly.pdbx_strand_id
1 'polypeptide(L)'
;MTKTTKAQAATFEVSADSVPETAKRTRKTRQPIKALNKSAEVVAANAKADRDRKAASKKALKAATTPKVVKPSKPEPIAKTADVKAAEHAAYVAALRIDAEALGRDPDEYIAEQLVTPKTSYTGPMLALRKAVKNYVKAANGQPCCGDDLAQVCGAYTREQTVTALLQVFGFAANPYAHLNPGQQSMNLRNKARTVLKNGSVTLDQIRQALAAA
;
A
#
# COMPACT_ATOMS: atom_id res chain seq x y z
N MET A 1 -54.46 -40.94 -24.20
CA MET A 1 -54.44 -40.58 -25.63
C MET A 1 -54.34 -39.07 -25.75
N THR A 2 -53.40 -38.62 -26.59
CA THR A 2 -52.96 -37.24 -26.85
C THR A 2 -54.01 -36.34 -27.48
N LYS A 3 -53.99 -35.02 -27.20
CA LYS A 3 -53.84 -33.94 -28.22
C LYS A 3 -53.75 -32.53 -27.62
N THR A 4 -53.06 -31.68 -28.37
CA THR A 4 -52.42 -30.38 -28.09
C THR A 4 -53.23 -29.20 -28.67
N THR A 5 -52.80 -27.96 -28.35
CA THR A 5 -53.01 -26.63 -29.02
C THR A 5 -54.15 -25.77 -28.44
N LYS A 6 -54.11 -24.43 -28.39
CA LYS A 6 -53.18 -23.37 -28.86
C LYS A 6 -53.48 -22.08 -28.05
N ALA A 7 -52.46 -21.26 -27.79
CA ALA A 7 -52.59 -19.92 -27.22
C ALA A 7 -53.06 -18.89 -28.27
N GLN A 8 -53.83 -17.88 -27.83
CA GLN A 8 -54.07 -16.63 -28.56
C GLN A 8 -53.89 -15.44 -27.62
N ALA A 9 -53.04 -14.51 -28.04
CA ALA A 9 -52.77 -13.24 -27.38
C ALA A 9 -53.81 -12.20 -27.82
N ALA A 10 -54.40 -11.49 -26.86
CA ALA A 10 -55.30 -10.36 -27.10
C ALA A 10 -54.54 -9.05 -26.89
N THR A 11 -54.40 -8.28 -27.97
CA THR A 11 -53.97 -6.89 -28.01
C THR A 11 -55.07 -5.99 -27.47
N PHE A 12 -54.72 -5.06 -26.56
CA PHE A 12 -55.62 -4.06 -26.00
C PHE A 12 -55.19 -2.67 -26.52
N GLU A 13 -55.96 -2.13 -27.45
CA GLU A 13 -55.94 -0.72 -27.85
C GLU A 13 -56.76 0.11 -26.87
N VAL A 14 -56.26 1.27 -26.45
CA VAL A 14 -57.10 2.32 -25.87
C VAL A 14 -56.79 3.64 -26.57
N SER A 15 -57.81 4.14 -27.23
CA SER A 15 -57.94 5.45 -27.87
C SER A 15 -57.80 6.61 -26.89
N ALA A 16 -57.39 7.73 -27.47
CA ALA A 16 -57.25 9.05 -26.88
C ALA A 16 -58.56 9.61 -26.30
N ASP A 17 -58.47 10.35 -25.20
CA ASP A 17 -59.01 11.71 -25.15
C ASP A 17 -58.60 12.52 -23.90
N SER A 18 -58.40 13.82 -24.15
CA SER A 18 -58.59 14.97 -23.26
C SER A 18 -57.39 15.67 -22.59
N VAL A 19 -57.58 17.01 -22.53
CA VAL A 19 -56.91 18.16 -21.86
C VAL A 19 -55.77 18.91 -22.58
N PRO A 20 -55.73 20.27 -22.47
CA PRO A 20 -55.85 21.16 -23.62
C PRO A 20 -54.64 22.10 -23.80
N GLU A 21 -54.68 22.78 -24.93
CA GLU A 21 -53.78 23.79 -25.44
C GLU A 21 -53.54 24.97 -24.47
N THR A 22 -52.26 25.29 -24.19
CA THR A 22 -51.64 26.63 -24.28
C THR A 22 -50.34 26.74 -23.46
N ALA A 23 -49.20 26.81 -24.15
CA ALA A 23 -48.04 27.65 -23.79
C ALA A 23 -46.97 27.54 -24.88
N LYS A 24 -46.94 28.50 -25.80
CA LYS A 24 -45.85 28.68 -26.77
C LYS A 24 -44.54 28.97 -26.03
N ARG A 25 -43.75 27.94 -25.72
CA ARG A 25 -42.35 28.08 -25.30
C ARG A 25 -41.44 27.97 -26.52
N THR A 26 -40.95 29.11 -26.99
CA THR A 26 -39.93 29.22 -28.02
C THR A 26 -38.68 28.42 -27.61
N ARG A 27 -38.37 27.34 -28.32
CA ARG A 27 -37.13 26.58 -28.12
C ARG A 27 -35.97 27.42 -28.63
N LYS A 28 -35.21 28.06 -27.73
CA LYS A 28 -33.88 28.57 -28.07
C LYS A 28 -33.00 27.39 -28.46
N THR A 29 -32.56 27.36 -29.72
CA THR A 29 -31.57 26.43 -30.25
C THR A 29 -30.31 26.50 -29.39
N ARG A 30 -29.91 25.36 -28.81
CA ARG A 30 -28.66 25.27 -28.05
C ARG A 30 -27.48 25.44 -29.02
N GLN A 31 -26.54 26.31 -28.66
CA GLN A 31 -25.26 26.47 -29.35
C GLN A 31 -24.51 25.11 -29.39
N PRO A 32 -23.80 24.79 -30.49
CA PRO A 32 -23.05 23.54 -30.59
C PRO A 32 -21.92 23.51 -29.54
N ILE A 33 -21.85 22.41 -28.79
CA ILE A 33 -20.81 22.16 -27.79
C ILE A 33 -19.49 21.95 -28.53
N LYS A 34 -18.50 22.84 -28.33
CA LYS A 34 -17.13 22.61 -28.83
C LYS A 34 -16.59 21.32 -28.20
N ALA A 35 -16.22 20.35 -29.02
CA ALA A 35 -15.63 19.09 -28.56
C ALA A 35 -14.31 19.38 -27.82
N LEU A 36 -14.33 19.16 -26.51
CA LEU A 36 -13.22 19.41 -25.59
C LEU A 36 -12.16 18.28 -25.58
N ASN A 37 -12.24 17.37 -26.55
CA ASN A 37 -11.37 16.21 -26.63
C ASN A 37 -10.23 16.51 -27.61
N LYS A 38 -9.05 16.80 -27.06
CA LYS A 38 -7.79 16.85 -27.83
C LYS A 38 -7.60 15.48 -28.50
N SER A 39 -7.25 15.47 -29.80
CA SER A 39 -7.03 14.23 -30.54
C SER A 39 -5.92 13.39 -29.90
N ALA A 40 -6.01 12.06 -30.04
CA ALA A 40 -5.05 11.12 -29.48
C ALA A 40 -3.59 11.44 -29.87
N GLU A 41 -3.39 12.01 -31.06
CA GLU A 41 -2.11 12.47 -31.56
C GLU A 41 -1.52 13.64 -30.75
N VAL A 42 -2.35 14.60 -30.34
CA VAL A 42 -1.93 15.74 -29.50
C VAL A 42 -1.60 15.26 -28.09
N VAL A 43 -2.30 14.25 -27.57
CA VAL A 43 -1.99 13.63 -26.27
C VAL A 43 -0.66 12.87 -26.34
N ALA A 44 -0.42 12.11 -27.41
CA ALA A 44 0.82 11.38 -27.64
C ALA A 44 2.04 12.32 -27.82
N ALA A 45 1.88 13.41 -28.56
CA ALA A 45 2.92 14.42 -28.75
C ALA A 45 3.31 15.11 -27.43
N ASN A 46 2.33 15.49 -26.61
CA ASN A 46 2.59 16.09 -25.30
C ASN A 46 3.25 15.11 -24.32
N ALA A 47 2.87 13.83 -24.36
CA ALA A 47 3.50 12.80 -23.52
C ALA A 47 4.96 12.55 -23.89
N LYS A 48 5.32 12.62 -25.18
CA LYS A 48 6.71 12.52 -25.64
C LYS A 48 7.53 13.73 -25.19
N ALA A 49 7.01 14.95 -25.38
CA ALA A 49 7.67 16.17 -24.95
C ALA A 49 7.96 16.22 -23.44
N ASP A 50 7.05 15.70 -22.61
CA ASP A 50 7.26 15.63 -21.15
C ASP A 50 8.28 14.57 -20.73
N ARG A 51 8.37 13.44 -21.46
CA ARG A 51 9.41 12.43 -21.22
C ARG A 51 10.79 13.00 -21.56
N ASP A 52 10.90 13.73 -22.64
CA ASP A 52 12.16 14.33 -23.09
C ASP A 52 12.63 15.44 -22.13
N ARG A 53 11.73 16.29 -21.61
CA ARG A 53 12.06 17.26 -20.55
C ARG A 53 12.55 16.59 -19.26
N LYS A 54 11.90 15.50 -18.83
CA LYS A 54 12.31 14.76 -17.62
C LYS A 54 13.66 14.08 -17.81
N ALA A 55 13.94 13.55 -19.00
CA ALA A 55 15.24 12.97 -19.34
C ALA A 55 16.35 14.03 -19.32
N ALA A 56 16.10 15.20 -19.90
CA ALA A 56 17.04 16.33 -19.91
C ALA A 56 17.33 16.85 -18.50
N SER A 57 16.30 17.04 -17.67
CA SER A 57 16.45 17.49 -16.27
C SER A 57 17.26 16.49 -15.44
N LYS A 58 17.01 15.17 -15.60
CA LYS A 58 17.74 14.13 -14.89
C LYS A 58 19.20 14.04 -15.33
N LYS A 59 19.49 14.32 -16.60
CA LYS A 59 20.87 14.39 -17.13
C LYS A 59 21.62 15.62 -16.59
N ALA A 60 20.96 16.77 -16.50
CA ALA A 60 21.52 17.98 -15.90
C ALA A 60 21.79 17.81 -14.39
N LEU A 61 20.87 17.18 -13.65
CA LEU A 61 21.04 16.94 -12.22
C LEU A 61 22.22 16.00 -11.93
N LYS A 62 22.42 14.97 -12.76
CA LYS A 62 23.55 14.03 -12.65
C LYS A 62 24.89 14.67 -13.03
N ALA A 63 24.90 15.62 -13.96
CA ALA A 63 26.12 16.35 -14.33
C ALA A 63 26.54 17.36 -13.25
N ALA A 64 25.59 17.91 -12.49
CA ALA A 64 25.85 18.86 -11.40
C ALA A 64 26.29 18.20 -10.09
N THR A 65 26.27 16.86 -9.97
CA THR A 65 26.61 16.14 -8.73
C THR A 65 27.88 15.28 -8.86
N THR A 66 29.04 15.94 -8.91
CA THR A 66 30.30 15.46 -8.31
C THR A 66 31.16 16.68 -7.93
N PRO A 67 31.62 16.77 -6.67
CA PRO A 67 32.79 16.00 -6.28
C PRO A 67 32.48 14.84 -5.32
N LYS A 68 33.32 13.82 -5.49
CA LYS A 68 33.29 12.50 -4.87
C LYS A 68 33.64 12.59 -3.37
N VAL A 69 32.63 12.79 -2.52
CA VAL A 69 32.76 12.40 -1.10
C VAL A 69 32.62 10.88 -1.06
N VAL A 70 33.69 10.20 -0.66
CA VAL A 70 33.72 8.78 -0.37
C VAL A 70 32.64 8.51 0.69
N LYS A 71 31.51 7.92 0.27
CA LYS A 71 30.53 7.35 1.19
C LYS A 71 31.23 6.18 1.89
N PRO A 72 31.35 6.14 3.22
CA PRO A 72 31.61 4.88 3.89
C PRO A 72 30.50 3.91 3.50
N SER A 73 30.91 2.70 3.12
CA SER A 73 30.04 1.56 2.87
C SER A 73 29.04 1.46 4.01
N LYS A 74 27.74 1.34 3.68
CA LYS A 74 26.72 0.97 4.66
C LYS A 74 27.08 -0.43 5.18
N PRO A 75 27.42 -0.61 6.46
CA PRO A 75 27.35 -1.94 7.04
C PRO A 75 25.88 -2.34 7.13
N GLU A 76 25.62 -3.62 6.92
CA GLU A 76 24.35 -4.27 7.22
C GLU A 76 23.89 -3.91 8.64
N PRO A 77 22.57 -3.81 8.92
CA PRO A 77 22.11 -3.50 10.26
C PRO A 77 22.32 -4.74 11.15
N ILE A 78 23.55 -4.91 11.64
CA ILE A 78 23.82 -5.72 12.81
C ILE A 78 23.02 -5.07 13.92
N ALA A 79 22.06 -5.79 14.49
CA ALA A 79 21.34 -5.34 15.67
C ALA A 79 22.38 -5.09 16.77
N LYS A 80 22.78 -3.83 16.95
CA LYS A 80 23.71 -3.44 18.02
C LYS A 80 23.12 -3.92 19.34
N THR A 81 23.85 -4.80 20.03
CA THR A 81 23.51 -5.29 21.36
C THR A 81 23.36 -4.08 22.31
N ALA A 82 22.61 -4.25 23.40
CA ALA A 82 22.35 -3.16 24.35
C ALA A 82 23.66 -2.53 24.87
N ASP A 83 24.70 -3.34 25.01
CA ASP A 83 26.03 -2.92 25.48
C ASP A 83 26.73 -1.97 24.50
N VAL A 84 26.61 -2.20 23.19
CA VAL A 84 27.20 -1.32 22.17
C VAL A 84 26.49 0.04 22.16
N LYS A 85 25.17 0.06 22.40
CA LYS A 85 24.42 1.33 22.49
C LYS A 85 24.74 2.10 23.76
N ALA A 86 24.96 1.40 24.88
CA ALA A 86 25.38 2.03 26.13
C ALA A 86 26.78 2.65 26.01
N ALA A 87 27.71 1.94 25.36
CA ALA A 87 29.06 2.45 25.09
C ALA A 87 29.05 3.68 24.17
N GLU A 88 28.24 3.67 23.11
CA GLU A 88 28.07 4.83 22.21
C GLU A 88 27.45 6.03 22.93
N HIS A 89 26.46 5.80 23.79
CA HIS A 89 25.86 6.86 24.60
C HIS A 89 26.88 7.45 25.59
N ALA A 90 27.69 6.62 26.24
CA ALA A 90 28.73 7.08 27.16
C ALA A 90 29.80 7.91 26.44
N ALA A 91 30.24 7.48 25.25
CA ALA A 91 31.18 8.23 24.42
C ALA A 91 30.58 9.58 23.96
N TYR A 92 29.29 9.59 23.62
CA TYR A 92 28.59 10.81 23.24
C TYR A 92 28.47 11.81 24.39
N VAL A 93 28.10 11.35 25.59
CA VAL A 93 28.05 12.21 26.79
C VAL A 93 29.44 12.73 27.17
N ALA A 94 30.50 11.93 26.98
CA ALA A 94 31.87 12.39 27.20
C ALA A 94 32.29 13.50 26.22
N ALA A 95 31.90 13.40 24.95
CA ALA A 95 32.15 14.45 23.96
C ALA A 95 31.41 15.76 24.32
N LEU A 96 30.15 15.67 24.77
CA LEU A 96 29.38 16.84 25.21
C LEU A 96 29.99 17.54 26.43
N ARG A 97 30.67 16.81 27.32
CA ARG A 97 31.41 17.41 28.45
C ARG A 97 32.59 18.25 27.98
N ILE A 98 33.35 17.76 27.01
CA ILE A 98 34.49 18.49 26.42
C ILE A 98 33.99 19.74 25.70
N ASP A 99 32.89 19.64 24.96
CA ASP A 99 32.27 20.79 24.29
C ASP A 99 31.72 21.82 25.28
N ALA A 100 31.10 21.39 26.39
CA ALA A 100 30.63 22.29 27.44
C ALA A 100 31.77 23.07 28.10
N GLU A 101 32.88 22.38 28.39
CA GLU A 101 34.09 22.98 28.96
C GLU A 101 34.73 23.98 27.99
N ALA A 102 34.80 23.65 26.69
CA ALA A 102 35.28 24.56 25.66
C ALA A 102 34.39 25.82 25.49
N LEU A 103 33.10 25.70 25.77
CA LEU A 103 32.12 26.79 25.71
C LEU A 103 31.96 27.53 27.06
N GLY A 104 32.66 27.12 28.11
CA GLY A 104 32.56 27.71 29.46
C GLY A 104 31.17 27.59 30.08
N ARG A 105 30.39 26.57 29.70
CA ARG A 105 29.07 26.28 30.27
C ARG A 105 29.15 25.18 31.32
N ASP A 106 28.19 25.16 32.24
CA ASP A 106 28.04 24.04 33.17
C ASP A 106 27.78 22.75 32.36
N PRO A 107 28.64 21.73 32.47
CA PRO A 107 28.50 20.49 31.70
C PRO A 107 27.17 19.79 31.95
N ASP A 108 26.64 19.82 33.18
CA ASP A 108 25.41 19.11 33.49
C ASP A 108 24.18 19.79 32.85
N GLU A 109 24.14 21.13 32.81
CA GLU A 109 23.10 21.89 32.10
C GLU A 109 23.22 21.73 30.58
N TYR A 110 24.42 21.81 30.02
CA TYR A 110 24.65 21.66 28.59
C TYR A 110 24.28 20.26 28.07
N ILE A 111 24.64 19.23 28.82
CA ILE A 111 24.27 17.84 28.49
C ILE A 111 22.76 17.66 28.59
N ALA A 112 22.11 18.22 29.63
CA ALA A 112 20.66 18.16 29.77
C ALA A 112 19.94 18.83 28.59
N GLU A 113 20.38 20.02 28.16
CA GLU A 113 19.83 20.74 26.99
C GLU A 113 19.96 19.94 25.69
N GLN A 114 21.13 19.33 25.44
CA GLN A 114 21.39 18.57 24.21
C GLN A 114 20.72 17.19 24.20
N LEU A 115 20.51 16.58 25.37
CA LEU A 115 19.79 15.32 25.51
C LEU A 115 18.27 15.50 25.49
N VAL A 116 17.73 16.73 25.59
CA VAL A 116 16.31 16.97 25.31
C VAL A 116 16.07 16.63 23.84
N THR A 117 15.48 15.47 23.59
CA THR A 117 15.06 15.06 22.25
C THR A 117 14.37 16.23 21.57
N PRO A 118 14.80 16.65 20.36
CA PRO A 118 14.20 17.80 19.69
C PRO A 118 12.71 17.54 19.64
N LYS A 119 11.93 18.40 20.31
CA LYS A 119 10.46 18.35 20.30
C LYS A 119 10.07 18.28 18.84
N THR A 120 9.70 17.09 18.36
CA THR A 120 9.17 16.94 17.01
C THR A 120 7.93 17.82 17.01
N SER A 121 8.01 18.95 16.30
CA SER A 121 7.00 20.02 16.31
C SER A 121 5.59 19.53 16.00
N TYR A 122 5.50 18.35 15.39
CA TYR A 122 4.26 17.66 15.11
C TYR A 122 3.97 16.57 16.15
N THR A 123 3.02 16.81 17.05
CA THR A 123 2.37 15.79 17.89
C THR A 123 0.99 15.47 17.31
N GLY A 124 0.91 14.47 16.43
CA GLY A 124 -0.35 14.06 15.82
C GLY A 124 -0.36 12.59 15.42
N PRO A 125 -1.48 12.07 14.93
CA PRO A 125 -1.66 10.64 14.61
C PRO A 125 -0.64 10.10 13.60
N MET A 126 -0.03 10.95 12.77
CA MET A 126 1.07 10.53 11.88
C MET A 126 2.34 10.05 12.62
N LEU A 127 2.57 10.48 13.87
CA LEU A 127 3.65 9.92 14.68
C LEU A 127 3.39 8.47 15.10
N ALA A 128 2.12 8.08 15.25
CA ALA A 128 1.75 6.71 15.57
C ALA A 128 2.15 5.77 14.42
N LEU A 129 2.00 6.20 13.17
CA LEU A 129 2.47 5.44 12.01
C LEU A 129 3.99 5.28 12.02
N ARG A 130 4.75 6.34 12.34
CA ARG A 130 6.22 6.26 12.44
C ARG A 130 6.65 5.26 13.52
N LYS A 131 5.93 5.18 14.64
CA LYS A 131 6.17 4.16 15.68
C LYS A 131 5.77 2.76 15.19
N ALA A 132 4.63 2.64 14.52
CA ALA A 132 4.10 1.37 14.01
C ALA A 132 5.02 0.72 12.97
N VAL A 133 5.77 1.50 12.16
CA VAL A 133 6.78 0.98 11.23
C VAL A 133 7.79 0.05 11.93
N LYS A 134 8.10 0.29 13.21
CA LYS A 134 9.01 -0.57 13.99
C LYS A 134 8.43 -1.97 14.26
N ASN A 135 7.12 -2.15 14.13
CA ASN A 135 6.44 -3.43 14.35
C ASN A 135 6.39 -4.29 13.08
N TYR A 136 6.79 -3.75 11.93
CA TYR A 136 6.85 -4.50 10.68
C TYR A 136 8.19 -5.21 10.57
N VAL A 137 8.14 -6.50 10.22
CA VAL A 137 9.31 -7.34 9.96
C VAL A 137 9.41 -7.56 8.46
N LYS A 138 10.62 -7.64 7.91
CA LYS A 138 10.80 -7.98 6.50
C LYS A 138 10.54 -9.48 6.32
N ALA A 139 9.60 -9.83 5.45
CA ALA A 139 9.40 -11.18 5.01
C ALA A 139 10.54 -11.66 4.09
N ALA A 140 10.57 -12.95 3.76
CA ALA A 140 11.55 -13.55 2.85
C ALA A 140 11.61 -12.89 1.46
N ASN A 141 10.47 -12.34 0.98
CA ASN A 141 10.42 -11.55 -0.26
C ASN A 141 10.96 -10.11 -0.13
N GLY A 142 11.50 -9.72 1.03
CA GLY A 142 12.02 -8.39 1.32
C GLY A 142 10.97 -7.32 1.59
N GLN A 143 9.68 -7.64 1.50
CA GLN A 143 8.57 -6.71 1.77
C GLN A 143 8.27 -6.63 3.27
N PRO A 144 7.95 -5.45 3.80
CA PRO A 144 7.51 -5.33 5.18
C PRO A 144 6.16 -6.03 5.35
N CYS A 145 6.07 -6.89 6.35
CA CYS A 145 4.85 -7.60 6.74
C CYS A 145 4.58 -7.38 8.22
N CYS A 146 3.32 -7.59 8.62
CA CYS A 146 3.01 -7.72 10.04
C CYS A 146 3.84 -8.87 10.61
N GLY A 147 4.46 -8.68 11.78
CA GLY A 147 5.40 -9.65 12.35
C GLY A 147 4.79 -10.98 12.80
N ASP A 148 3.55 -11.29 12.42
CA ASP A 148 2.91 -12.57 12.76
C ASP A 148 3.48 -13.73 11.94
N ASP A 149 3.58 -14.90 12.57
CA ASP A 149 4.20 -16.09 12.00
C ASP A 149 3.57 -16.50 10.66
N LEU A 150 2.24 -16.36 10.53
CA LEU A 150 1.55 -16.64 9.27
C LEU A 150 2.01 -15.72 8.13
N ALA A 151 2.18 -14.41 8.39
CA ALA A 151 2.63 -13.48 7.36
C ALA A 151 4.09 -13.71 6.99
N GLN A 152 4.93 -14.12 7.95
CA GLN A 152 6.30 -14.51 7.67
C GLN A 152 6.35 -15.76 6.78
N VAL A 153 5.56 -16.79 7.10
CA VAL A 153 5.48 -18.04 6.33
C VAL A 153 4.94 -17.80 4.92
N CYS A 154 3.80 -17.12 4.78
CA CYS A 154 3.25 -16.81 3.45
C CYS A 154 4.11 -15.80 2.67
N GLY A 155 4.96 -15.04 3.35
CA GLY A 155 5.79 -14.01 2.75
C GLY A 155 6.89 -14.54 1.82
N ALA A 156 7.19 -15.84 1.86
CA ALA A 156 8.11 -16.50 0.94
C ALA A 156 7.47 -16.90 -0.40
N TYR A 157 6.14 -16.92 -0.48
CA TYR A 157 5.40 -17.47 -1.62
C TYR A 157 4.66 -16.40 -2.41
N THR A 158 4.29 -16.72 -3.64
CA THR A 158 3.45 -15.83 -4.44
C THR A 158 2.02 -15.81 -3.89
N ARG A 159 1.24 -14.81 -4.34
CA ARG A 159 -0.17 -14.67 -3.93
C ARG A 159 -1.01 -15.86 -4.39
N GLU A 160 -0.73 -16.38 -5.59
CA GLU A 160 -1.42 -17.51 -6.19
C GLU A 160 -1.13 -18.80 -5.42
N GLN A 161 0.15 -19.09 -5.13
CA GLN A 161 0.55 -20.23 -4.29
C GLN A 161 -0.10 -20.16 -2.90
N THR A 162 -0.12 -18.97 -2.29
CA THR A 162 -0.76 -18.76 -0.99
C THR A 162 -2.27 -19.07 -1.05
N VAL A 163 -2.96 -18.66 -2.12
CA VAL A 163 -4.38 -18.96 -2.31
C VAL A 163 -4.58 -20.47 -2.44
N THR A 164 -3.85 -21.14 -3.33
CA THR A 164 -3.96 -22.59 -3.57
C THR A 164 -3.71 -23.39 -2.30
N ALA A 165 -2.62 -23.11 -1.59
CA ALA A 165 -2.28 -23.79 -0.35
C ALA A 165 -3.36 -23.62 0.73
N LEU A 166 -3.87 -22.39 0.92
CA LEU A 166 -4.89 -22.13 1.94
C LEU A 166 -6.24 -22.78 1.58
N LEU A 167 -6.59 -22.89 0.31
CA LEU A 167 -7.79 -23.63 -0.11
C LEU A 167 -7.67 -25.12 0.22
N GLN A 168 -6.48 -25.71 -0.01
CA GLN A 168 -6.21 -27.11 0.36
C GLN A 168 -6.31 -27.32 1.88
N VAL A 169 -5.69 -26.45 2.67
CA VAL A 169 -5.73 -26.53 4.14
C VAL A 169 -7.16 -26.42 4.69
N PHE A 170 -7.99 -25.58 4.08
CA PHE A 170 -9.39 -25.45 4.49
C PHE A 170 -10.33 -26.49 3.88
N GLY A 171 -9.86 -27.31 2.94
CA GLY A 171 -10.68 -28.28 2.22
C GLY A 171 -11.77 -27.64 1.35
N PHE A 172 -11.54 -26.44 0.82
CA PHE A 172 -12.51 -25.82 -0.09
C PHE A 172 -12.35 -26.35 -1.51
N ALA A 173 -13.45 -26.85 -2.08
CA ALA A 173 -13.50 -27.30 -3.47
C ALA A 173 -13.28 -26.15 -4.46
N ALA A 174 -13.70 -24.93 -4.11
CA ALA A 174 -13.52 -23.73 -4.92
C ALA A 174 -13.20 -22.52 -4.05
N ASN A 175 -12.55 -21.50 -4.63
CA ASN A 175 -12.21 -20.28 -3.90
C ASN A 175 -13.49 -19.45 -3.60
N PRO A 176 -13.88 -19.25 -2.32
CA PRO A 176 -15.04 -18.43 -1.98
C PRO A 176 -14.88 -16.95 -2.39
N TYR A 177 -13.63 -16.52 -2.61
CA TYR A 177 -13.29 -15.15 -3.00
C TYR A 177 -12.94 -15.03 -4.49
N ALA A 178 -13.30 -16.01 -5.34
CA ALA A 178 -12.94 -16.01 -6.77
C ALA A 178 -13.35 -14.74 -7.53
N HIS A 179 -14.39 -14.04 -7.07
CA HIS A 179 -14.88 -12.78 -7.63
C HIS A 179 -13.98 -11.56 -7.31
N LEU A 180 -12.99 -11.69 -6.42
CA LEU A 180 -12.06 -10.63 -6.04
C LEU A 180 -10.74 -10.73 -6.82
N ASN A 181 -9.91 -9.68 -6.76
CA ASN A 181 -8.57 -9.78 -7.35
C ASN A 181 -7.64 -10.72 -6.54
N PRO A 182 -6.59 -11.32 -7.13
CA PRO A 182 -5.73 -12.29 -6.43
C PRO A 182 -5.09 -11.75 -5.14
N GLY A 183 -4.79 -10.45 -5.09
CA GLY A 183 -4.29 -9.80 -3.89
C GLY A 183 -5.30 -9.85 -2.74
N GLN A 184 -6.55 -9.49 -3.01
CA GLN A 184 -7.65 -9.53 -2.07
C GLN A 184 -8.03 -10.96 -1.70
N GLN A 185 -7.98 -11.90 -2.64
CA GLN A 185 -8.21 -13.33 -2.37
C GLN A 185 -7.20 -13.84 -1.33
N SER A 186 -5.91 -13.66 -1.58
CA SER A 186 -4.85 -14.09 -0.65
C SER A 186 -4.94 -13.37 0.71
N MET A 187 -5.38 -12.11 0.73
CA MET A 187 -5.57 -11.34 1.96
C MET A 187 -6.72 -11.89 2.79
N ASN A 188 -7.88 -12.13 2.18
CA ASN A 188 -9.05 -12.66 2.88
C ASN A 188 -8.83 -14.10 3.39
N LEU A 189 -8.17 -14.96 2.60
CA LEU A 189 -7.82 -16.31 3.04
C LEU A 189 -6.81 -16.30 4.19
N ARG A 190 -5.80 -15.41 4.17
CA ARG A 190 -4.87 -15.25 5.30
C ARG A 190 -5.58 -14.73 6.56
N ASN A 191 -6.51 -13.79 6.43
CA ASN A 191 -7.31 -13.34 7.56
C ASN A 191 -8.16 -14.47 8.16
N LYS A 192 -8.73 -15.33 7.31
CA LYS A 192 -9.41 -16.54 7.76
C LYS A 192 -8.44 -17.52 8.43
N ALA A 193 -7.23 -17.71 7.88
CA ALA A 193 -6.23 -18.57 8.49
C ALA A 193 -5.85 -18.09 9.90
N ARG A 194 -5.76 -16.77 10.14
CA ARG A 194 -5.51 -16.23 11.49
C ARG A 194 -6.59 -16.60 12.49
N THR A 195 -7.86 -16.51 12.10
CA THR A 195 -8.96 -16.86 13.01
C THR A 195 -8.97 -18.36 13.29
N VAL A 196 -8.74 -19.19 12.27
CA VAL A 196 -8.71 -20.65 12.41
C VAL A 196 -7.50 -21.13 13.22
N LEU A 197 -6.33 -20.50 13.04
CA LEU A 197 -5.13 -20.74 13.87
C LEU A 197 -5.39 -20.40 15.34
N LYS A 198 -6.02 -19.24 15.60
CA LYS A 198 -6.37 -18.83 16.96
C LYS A 198 -7.35 -19.81 17.62
N ASN A 199 -8.24 -20.39 16.84
CA ASN A 199 -9.20 -21.39 17.29
C ASN A 199 -8.62 -22.82 17.37
N GLY A 200 -7.37 -23.02 16.94
CA GLY A 200 -6.68 -24.32 16.97
C GLY A 200 -7.18 -25.36 15.97
N SER A 201 -8.07 -25.01 15.03
CA SER A 201 -8.62 -25.98 14.08
C SER A 201 -7.65 -26.33 12.94
N VAL A 202 -6.65 -25.47 12.71
CA VAL A 202 -5.55 -25.67 11.78
C VAL A 202 -4.27 -25.28 12.49
N THR A 203 -3.18 -25.99 12.25
CA THR A 203 -1.86 -25.66 12.79
C THR A 203 -1.00 -24.94 11.76
N LEU A 204 -0.02 -24.19 12.25
CA LEU A 204 0.88 -23.45 11.37
C LEU A 204 1.75 -24.39 10.52
N ASP A 205 2.03 -25.60 11.00
CA ASP A 205 2.78 -26.62 10.27
C ASP A 205 1.99 -27.22 9.11
N GLN A 206 0.68 -27.42 9.26
CA GLN A 206 -0.18 -27.81 8.13
C GLN A 206 -0.14 -26.78 7.00
N ILE A 207 -0.13 -25.49 7.35
CA ILE A 207 -0.03 -24.39 6.38
C ILE A 207 1.35 -24.41 5.70
N ARG A 208 2.44 -24.61 6.45
CA ARG A 208 3.79 -24.74 5.88
C ARG A 208 3.88 -25.91 4.90
N GLN A 209 3.32 -27.07 5.25
CA GLN A 209 3.30 -28.24 4.38
C GLN A 209 2.53 -27.99 3.09
N ALA A 210 1.33 -27.38 3.19
CA ALA A 210 0.54 -27.05 2.01
C ALA A 210 1.22 -26.01 1.11
N LEU A 211 1.91 -25.02 1.68
CA LEU A 211 2.67 -24.03 0.92
C LEU A 211 3.90 -24.65 0.24
N ALA A 212 4.57 -25.62 0.86
CA ALA A 212 5.67 -26.34 0.24
C ALA A 212 5.21 -27.24 -0.94
N ALA A 213 3.94 -27.65 -0.95
CA ALA A 213 3.34 -28.46 -2.00
C ALA A 213 2.69 -27.65 -3.14
N ALA A 214 2.61 -26.31 -3.02
CA ALA A 214 1.89 -25.41 -3.93
C ALA A 214 2.80 -24.58 -4.84
#